data_AF-A0A4Z1E341-F1
#
_entry.id   AF-A0A4Z1E341-F1
#
_cell.length_a   1.000
_cell.length_b   1.000
_cell.length_c   1.000
_cell.angle_alpha   90.00
_cell.angle_beta   90.00
_cell.angle_gamma   90.00
#
_symmetry.space_group_name_H-M   'P 1'
#
loop_
_entity.id
_entity.type
_entity.pdbx_description
1 polymer ?
#
loop_
_entity_poly.entity_id
_entity_poly.type
_entity_poly.pdbx_seq_one_letter_code
_entity_poly.pdbx_strand_id
1 'polypeptide(L)'
;MRRALLILTVTTLMGLAGVVSAQAQQTDPSQVLLGSGASARSVATRGYDVSASGITLPADSTFTSFSYVTYWVTALDGTMPRAFGVNLLPDDGSVGAQHIGASTLLFDDARAAYPEGYCVTWVEISMFDEKFGESAEDPECTVYPGVGVVSGVSEGVDGIDGAVAIEDGEARTGLSVSGPAPIAGLISVLVIAAAAVLMVRYGSLQD
;
A
#
# COMPACT_ATOMS: atom_id res chain seq x y z
N MET A 1 -8.16 -9.91 -48.61
CA MET A 1 -9.09 -11.04 -48.42
C MET A 1 -10.08 -10.63 -47.34
N ARG A 2 -11.38 -10.78 -47.61
CA ARG A 2 -12.50 -10.19 -46.84
C ARG A 2 -13.14 -11.25 -45.93
N ARG A 3 -13.64 -10.81 -44.75
CA ARG A 3 -14.62 -11.46 -43.85
C ARG A 3 -14.02 -12.58 -42.96
N ALA A 4 -14.35 -12.71 -41.67
CA ALA A 4 -15.65 -12.52 -41.05
C ALA A 4 -15.54 -12.03 -39.59
N LEU A 5 -16.45 -11.11 -39.25
CA LEU A 5 -16.77 -10.64 -37.91
C LEU A 5 -17.84 -11.59 -37.35
N LEU A 6 -17.59 -12.25 -36.22
CA LEU A 6 -18.57 -13.10 -35.54
C LEU A 6 -18.93 -12.43 -34.21
N ILE A 7 -20.05 -11.72 -34.23
CA ILE A 7 -20.69 -11.12 -33.06
C ILE A 7 -21.47 -12.24 -32.37
N LEU A 8 -21.06 -12.64 -31.17
CA LEU A 8 -21.86 -13.49 -30.29
C LEU A 8 -22.44 -12.64 -29.17
N THR A 9 -23.65 -12.13 -29.38
CA THR A 9 -24.51 -11.59 -28.33
C THR A 9 -25.30 -12.74 -27.72
N VAL A 10 -25.03 -13.08 -26.46
CA VAL A 10 -25.93 -13.93 -25.66
C VAL A 10 -26.48 -13.08 -24.52
N THR A 11 -27.77 -12.81 -24.66
CA THR A 11 -28.64 -12.15 -23.71
C THR A 11 -29.13 -13.16 -22.66
N THR A 12 -29.68 -12.61 -21.58
CA THR A 12 -30.65 -13.19 -20.61
C THR A 12 -30.10 -14.05 -19.48
N LEU A 13 -30.28 -13.58 -18.23
CA LEU A 13 -31.46 -13.97 -17.44
C LEU A 13 -31.69 -13.00 -16.26
N MET A 14 -32.92 -12.45 -16.20
CA MET A 14 -33.49 -11.86 -15.00
C MET A 14 -33.72 -12.96 -13.95
N GLY A 15 -33.30 -12.72 -12.71
CA GLY A 15 -33.70 -13.47 -11.53
C GLY A 15 -34.14 -12.50 -10.43
N LEU A 16 -35.46 -12.33 -10.28
CA LEU A 16 -36.12 -11.58 -9.21
C LEU A 16 -36.21 -12.42 -7.92
N ALA A 17 -36.23 -11.69 -6.80
CA ALA A 17 -36.85 -12.01 -5.52
C ALA A 17 -36.13 -12.99 -4.57
N GLY A 18 -35.63 -12.44 -3.47
CA GLY A 18 -35.12 -13.16 -2.30
C GLY A 18 -35.21 -12.30 -1.04
N VAL A 19 -36.44 -12.16 -0.54
CA VAL A 19 -36.89 -11.95 0.86
C VAL A 19 -35.90 -11.34 1.86
N VAL A 20 -36.18 -10.08 2.24
CA VAL A 20 -35.62 -9.42 3.42
C VAL A 20 -36.18 -10.11 4.68
N SER A 21 -35.35 -10.84 5.40
CA SER A 21 -35.64 -11.24 6.78
C SER A 21 -35.01 -10.21 7.71
N ALA A 22 -35.81 -9.24 8.16
CA ALA A 22 -35.44 -8.37 9.27
C ALA A 22 -35.49 -9.20 10.56
N GLN A 23 -34.36 -9.79 10.95
CA GLN A 23 -34.20 -10.33 12.30
C GLN A 23 -33.88 -9.15 13.22
N ALA A 24 -34.87 -8.76 14.03
CA ALA A 24 -34.63 -7.93 15.21
C ALA A 24 -33.71 -8.72 16.14
N GLN A 25 -32.41 -8.39 16.14
CA GLN A 25 -31.47 -8.85 17.14
C GLN A 25 -31.82 -8.17 18.46
N GLN A 26 -32.43 -8.96 19.33
CA GLN A 26 -32.63 -8.68 20.74
C GLN A 26 -31.27 -8.47 21.40
N THR A 27 -30.93 -7.22 21.70
CA THR A 27 -29.74 -6.87 22.47
C THR A 27 -30.00 -7.15 23.94
N ASP A 28 -29.36 -8.20 24.46
CA ASP A 28 -29.17 -8.42 25.89
C ASP A 28 -28.11 -7.42 26.39
N PRO A 29 -28.43 -6.51 27.32
CA PRO A 29 -27.51 -5.47 27.79
C PRO A 29 -26.59 -5.94 28.93
N SER A 30 -26.02 -7.15 28.82
CA SER A 30 -25.22 -7.73 29.90
C SER A 30 -23.96 -8.47 29.45
N GLN A 31 -23.27 -8.03 28.38
CA GLN A 31 -21.91 -8.51 28.10
C GLN A 31 -20.95 -7.36 27.77
N VAL A 32 -20.50 -6.71 28.84
CA VAL A 32 -19.26 -5.95 28.86
C VAL A 32 -18.13 -6.97 28.93
N LEU A 33 -17.58 -7.37 27.77
CA LEU A 33 -16.25 -7.97 27.70
C LEU A 33 -15.48 -7.30 26.58
N LEU A 34 -14.70 -6.29 26.98
CA LEU A 34 -13.73 -5.55 26.19
C LEU A 34 -12.61 -6.51 25.76
N GLY A 35 -12.84 -7.25 24.68
CA GLY A 35 -11.78 -7.92 23.93
C GLY A 35 -11.54 -7.13 22.66
N SER A 36 -10.39 -6.46 22.55
CA SER A 36 -9.88 -5.92 21.30
C SER A 36 -9.78 -7.05 20.29
N GLY A 37 -10.82 -7.21 19.47
CA GLY A 37 -10.80 -8.14 18.35
C GLY A 37 -9.82 -7.61 17.32
N ALA A 38 -8.56 -8.05 17.40
CA ALA A 38 -7.72 -8.07 16.23
C ALA A 38 -8.46 -8.96 15.22
N SER A 39 -9.04 -8.34 14.18
CA SER A 39 -9.55 -9.08 13.04
C SER A 39 -8.40 -9.95 12.56
N ALA A 40 -8.46 -11.24 12.84
CA ALA A 40 -7.53 -12.20 12.28
C ALA A 40 -7.78 -12.17 10.77
N ARG A 41 -6.97 -11.36 10.08
CA ARG A 41 -7.01 -11.21 8.63
C ARG A 41 -6.87 -12.61 8.08
N SER A 42 -7.87 -13.07 7.32
CA SER A 42 -7.77 -14.35 6.64
C SER A 42 -6.69 -14.21 5.58
N VAL A 43 -5.45 -14.47 5.96
CA VAL A 43 -4.37 -14.72 5.02
C VAL A 43 -4.84 -15.96 4.27
N ALA A 44 -5.28 -15.81 3.02
CA ALA A 44 -5.53 -16.99 2.20
C ALA A 44 -4.26 -17.83 2.28
N THR A 45 -4.40 -19.16 2.42
CA THR A 45 -3.27 -20.09 2.55
C THR A 45 -2.49 -20.14 1.24
N ARG A 46 -1.83 -19.04 0.88
CA ARG A 46 -0.89 -18.97 -0.22
C ARG A 46 0.35 -19.71 0.25
N GLY A 47 0.96 -20.47 -0.65
CA GLY A 47 2.25 -21.09 -0.41
C GLY A 47 3.43 -20.11 -0.33
N TYR A 48 3.18 -18.81 -0.12
CA TYR A 48 4.16 -17.74 -0.01
C TYR A 48 3.59 -16.55 0.78
N ASP A 49 4.48 -15.77 1.38
CA ASP A 49 4.15 -14.55 2.11
C ASP A 49 4.40 -13.31 1.23
N VAL A 50 3.49 -12.34 1.34
CA VAL A 50 3.63 -11.01 0.74
C VAL A 50 3.71 -10.00 1.86
N SER A 51 4.71 -9.13 1.77
CA SER A 51 4.87 -7.95 2.61
C SER A 51 4.97 -6.72 1.73
N ALA A 52 4.89 -5.53 2.32
CA ALA A 52 5.07 -4.30 1.56
C ALA A 52 6.48 -4.18 0.92
N SER A 53 7.50 -4.85 1.47
CA SER A 53 8.87 -4.84 0.95
C SER A 53 9.15 -5.88 -0.13
N GLY A 54 8.34 -6.93 -0.23
CA GLY A 54 8.65 -8.05 -1.13
C GLY A 54 7.90 -9.34 -0.81
N ILE A 55 8.32 -10.38 -1.51
CA ILE A 55 7.79 -11.74 -1.44
C ILE A 55 8.79 -12.63 -0.72
N THR A 56 8.29 -13.50 0.15
CA THR A 56 9.08 -14.56 0.78
C THR A 56 8.46 -15.92 0.50
N LEU A 57 9.25 -16.84 -0.04
CA LEU A 57 8.89 -18.24 -0.22
C LEU A 57 9.19 -19.03 1.06
N PRO A 58 8.52 -20.18 1.28
CA PRO A 58 8.82 -21.10 2.37
C PRO A 58 10.30 -21.54 2.38
N ALA A 59 10.81 -21.94 3.54
CA ALA A 59 12.24 -22.24 3.74
C ALA A 59 12.84 -23.27 2.75
N ASP A 60 12.02 -24.21 2.25
CA ASP A 60 12.41 -25.26 1.31
C ASP A 60 12.02 -24.94 -0.14
N SER A 61 11.67 -23.69 -0.44
CA SER A 61 11.24 -23.22 -1.74
C SER A 61 12.08 -22.05 -2.23
N THR A 62 12.38 -22.07 -3.52
CA THR A 62 13.15 -21.02 -4.19
C THR A 62 12.52 -20.68 -5.53
N PHE A 63 12.72 -19.46 -6.00
CA PHE A 63 12.33 -19.08 -7.36
C PHE A 63 13.08 -19.94 -8.38
N THR A 64 12.35 -20.47 -9.36
CA THR A 64 12.90 -21.37 -10.39
C THR A 64 13.12 -20.62 -11.71
N SER A 65 14.00 -21.14 -12.56
CA SER A 65 14.17 -20.60 -13.90
C SER A 65 12.89 -20.76 -14.73
N PHE A 66 12.69 -19.84 -15.68
CA PHE A 66 11.52 -19.79 -16.58
C PHE A 66 10.18 -19.53 -15.87
N SER A 67 10.23 -19.02 -14.64
CA SER A 67 9.04 -18.51 -13.93
C SER A 67 8.96 -16.98 -14.04
N TYR A 68 7.83 -16.41 -13.60
CA TYR A 68 7.64 -14.96 -13.56
C TYR A 68 6.91 -14.54 -12.29
N VAL A 69 7.16 -13.29 -11.90
CA VAL A 69 6.44 -12.60 -10.84
C VAL A 69 5.85 -11.32 -11.41
N THR A 70 4.54 -11.13 -11.24
CA THR A 70 3.85 -9.89 -11.58
C THR A 70 3.21 -9.32 -10.33
N TYR A 71 3.36 -8.03 -10.10
CA TYR A 71 2.72 -7.38 -8.95
C TYR A 71 2.19 -6.00 -9.31
N TRP A 72 1.09 -5.61 -8.66
CA TRP A 72 0.49 -4.29 -8.77
C TRP A 72 0.68 -3.52 -7.49
N VAL A 73 0.97 -2.23 -7.65
CA VAL A 73 1.05 -1.29 -6.54
C VAL A 73 0.26 -0.03 -6.85
N THR A 74 -0.11 0.70 -5.80
CA THR A 74 -0.67 2.06 -5.87
C THR A 74 0.14 2.98 -4.97
N ALA A 75 0.02 4.29 -5.18
CA ALA A 75 0.43 5.27 -4.17
C ALA A 75 -0.37 5.06 -2.86
N LEU A 76 0.10 5.66 -1.76
CA LEU A 76 -0.52 5.53 -0.43
C LEU A 76 -1.96 6.07 -0.38
N ASP A 77 -2.30 7.02 -1.25
CA ASP A 77 -3.67 7.55 -1.41
C ASP A 77 -4.56 6.68 -2.32
N GLY A 78 -4.05 5.53 -2.77
CA GLY A 78 -4.72 4.61 -3.69
C GLY A 78 -4.66 5.03 -5.16
N THR A 79 -4.00 6.14 -5.49
CA THR A 79 -3.90 6.61 -6.87
C THR A 79 -2.74 5.96 -7.63
N MET A 80 -2.67 6.24 -8.94
CA MET A 80 -1.57 5.83 -9.82
C MET A 80 -1.26 4.32 -9.75
N PRO A 81 -2.20 3.43 -10.09
CA PRO A 81 -1.91 1.99 -10.13
C PRO A 81 -0.85 1.69 -11.19
N ARG A 82 0.13 0.85 -10.82
CA ARG A 82 1.19 0.42 -11.73
C ARG A 82 1.52 -1.06 -11.54
N ALA A 83 1.70 -1.74 -12.66
CA ALA A 83 2.16 -3.13 -12.70
C ALA A 83 3.69 -3.18 -12.90
N PHE A 84 4.30 -4.17 -12.27
CA PHE A 84 5.70 -4.53 -12.42
C PHE A 84 5.81 -6.03 -12.71
N GLY A 85 6.83 -6.42 -13.48
CA GLY A 85 7.05 -7.81 -13.87
C GLY A 85 8.52 -8.17 -13.79
N VAL A 86 8.82 -9.31 -13.17
CA VAL A 86 10.15 -9.88 -13.06
C VAL A 86 10.15 -11.24 -13.76
N ASN A 87 10.86 -11.33 -14.89
CA ASN A 87 11.05 -12.59 -15.61
C ASN A 87 12.30 -13.30 -15.06
N LEU A 88 12.14 -14.54 -14.59
CA LEU A 88 13.21 -15.31 -13.94
C LEU A 88 13.92 -16.18 -14.98
N LEU A 89 14.62 -15.53 -15.93
CA LEU A 89 15.36 -16.21 -17.00
C LEU A 89 16.85 -16.32 -16.64
N PRO A 90 17.50 -17.49 -16.82
CA PRO A 90 18.86 -17.72 -16.34
C PRO A 90 19.98 -17.04 -17.17
N ASP A 91 19.73 -16.62 -18.41
CA ASP A 91 20.81 -16.36 -19.39
C ASP A 91 20.62 -15.09 -20.25
N ASP A 92 19.85 -14.10 -19.79
CA ASP A 92 19.56 -12.90 -20.59
C ASP A 92 20.07 -11.58 -19.98
N GLY A 93 20.83 -11.65 -18.89
CA GLY A 93 21.22 -10.44 -18.13
C GLY A 93 20.00 -9.71 -17.55
N SER A 94 18.84 -10.35 -17.47
CA SER A 94 17.67 -9.77 -16.81
C SER A 94 17.92 -9.62 -15.31
N VAL A 95 17.30 -8.59 -14.76
CA VAL A 95 17.23 -8.37 -13.32
C VAL A 95 16.63 -9.56 -12.57
N GLY A 96 15.86 -10.43 -13.23
CA GLY A 96 15.28 -11.61 -12.61
C GLY A 96 16.24 -12.77 -12.41
N ALA A 97 17.32 -12.87 -13.19
CA ALA A 97 18.30 -13.95 -13.06
C ALA A 97 18.88 -14.05 -11.65
N GLN A 98 19.07 -12.91 -10.97
CA GLN A 98 19.62 -12.84 -9.61
C GLN A 98 18.69 -13.44 -8.53
N HIS A 99 17.41 -13.60 -8.84
CA HIS A 99 16.42 -14.15 -7.91
C HIS A 99 16.26 -15.67 -8.06
N ILE A 100 16.79 -16.28 -9.13
CA ILE A 100 16.74 -17.74 -9.31
C ILE A 100 17.55 -18.41 -8.18
N GLY A 101 16.93 -19.35 -7.47
CA GLY A 101 17.51 -20.01 -6.31
C GLY A 101 17.42 -19.19 -5.01
N ALA A 102 16.91 -17.95 -5.05
CA ALA A 102 16.59 -17.19 -3.85
C ALA A 102 15.20 -17.57 -3.31
N SER A 103 14.98 -17.40 -2.01
CA SER A 103 13.66 -17.50 -1.38
C SER A 103 12.96 -16.14 -1.24
N THR A 104 13.62 -15.05 -1.60
CA THR A 104 13.10 -13.68 -1.44
C THR A 104 13.23 -12.85 -2.71
N LEU A 105 12.21 -12.06 -3.01
CA LEU A 105 12.21 -11.06 -4.08
C LEU A 105 11.74 -9.72 -3.51
N LEU A 106 12.53 -8.67 -3.71
CA LEU A 106 12.23 -7.32 -3.23
C LEU A 106 11.54 -6.49 -4.30
N PHE A 107 10.69 -5.56 -3.88
CA PHE A 107 9.97 -4.64 -4.77
C PHE A 107 10.76 -3.35 -5.05
N ASP A 108 12.01 -3.49 -5.48
CA ASP A 108 12.92 -2.36 -5.70
C ASP A 108 12.43 -1.37 -6.76
N ASP A 109 11.83 -1.88 -7.85
CA ASP A 109 11.28 -1.03 -8.90
C ASP A 109 10.08 -0.20 -8.43
N ALA A 110 9.22 -0.77 -7.57
CA ALA A 110 8.14 -0.01 -6.94
C ALA A 110 8.68 1.03 -5.97
N ARG A 111 9.68 0.68 -5.16
CA ARG A 111 10.35 1.64 -4.27
C ARG A 111 10.96 2.81 -5.03
N ALA A 112 11.54 2.57 -6.20
CA ALA A 112 12.05 3.63 -7.07
C ALA A 112 10.94 4.49 -7.69
N ALA A 113 9.80 3.88 -8.04
CA ALA A 113 8.66 4.58 -8.62
C ALA A 113 7.83 5.40 -7.61
N TYR A 114 7.82 4.99 -6.34
CA TYR A 114 7.03 5.59 -5.27
C TYR A 114 7.93 5.92 -4.06
N PRO A 115 8.74 6.99 -4.14
CA PRO A 115 9.73 7.31 -3.12
C PRO A 115 9.13 7.72 -1.76
N GLU A 116 7.84 8.10 -1.73
CA GLU A 116 7.11 8.42 -0.50
C GLU A 116 6.48 7.18 0.16
N GLY A 117 6.41 6.06 -0.56
CA GLY A 117 5.72 4.84 -0.12
C GLY A 117 4.65 4.38 -1.10
N TYR A 118 4.26 3.11 -0.99
CA TYR A 118 3.27 2.48 -1.86
C TYR A 118 2.51 1.38 -1.12
N CYS A 119 1.40 0.93 -1.71
CA CYS A 119 0.65 -0.24 -1.29
C CYS A 119 0.69 -1.31 -2.37
N VAL A 120 1.10 -2.52 -2.01
CA VAL A 120 1.02 -3.71 -2.87
C VAL A 120 -0.41 -4.20 -2.81
N THR A 121 -1.09 -4.25 -3.94
CA THR A 121 -2.51 -4.59 -4.03
C THR A 121 -2.77 -5.96 -4.65
N TRP A 122 -1.81 -6.48 -5.41
CA TRP A 122 -1.93 -7.78 -6.06
C TRP A 122 -0.56 -8.37 -6.38
N VAL A 123 -0.41 -9.69 -6.23
CA VAL A 123 0.80 -10.44 -6.61
C VAL A 123 0.43 -11.78 -7.23
N GLU A 124 1.09 -12.11 -8.33
CA GLU A 124 1.08 -13.41 -8.98
C GLU A 124 2.51 -13.93 -9.11
N ILE A 125 2.70 -15.19 -8.74
CA ILE A 125 3.93 -15.94 -8.95
C ILE A 125 3.56 -17.14 -9.79
N SER A 126 4.17 -17.32 -10.96
CA SER A 126 3.76 -18.36 -11.90
C SER A 126 3.91 -19.81 -11.39
N MET A 127 4.56 -20.00 -10.25
CA MET A 127 4.74 -21.30 -9.59
C MET A 127 3.62 -21.65 -8.61
N PHE A 128 2.71 -20.71 -8.31
CA PHE A 128 1.60 -20.89 -7.37
C PHE A 128 0.28 -20.54 -8.07
N ASP A 129 -0.78 -21.29 -7.77
CA ASP A 129 -2.10 -21.04 -8.35
C ASP A 129 -2.78 -19.83 -7.68
N GLU A 130 -2.55 -19.65 -6.38
CA GLU A 130 -3.14 -18.59 -5.57
C GLU A 130 -2.42 -17.25 -5.73
N LYS A 131 -3.21 -16.18 -5.88
CA LYS A 131 -2.72 -14.80 -6.04
C LYS A 131 -3.08 -13.97 -4.82
N PHE A 132 -2.14 -13.14 -4.39
CA PHE A 132 -2.42 -12.14 -3.36
C PHE A 132 -3.39 -11.09 -3.93
N GLY A 133 -4.39 -10.71 -3.14
CA GLY A 133 -5.36 -9.67 -3.51
C GLY A 133 -6.56 -10.18 -4.32
N GLU A 134 -6.60 -11.46 -4.71
CA GLU A 134 -7.75 -12.05 -5.41
C GLU A 134 -8.94 -12.28 -4.47
N SER A 135 -8.67 -12.54 -3.18
CA SER A 135 -9.69 -12.82 -2.15
C SER A 135 -10.10 -11.59 -1.32
N ALA A 136 -10.06 -10.39 -1.90
CA ALA A 136 -10.34 -9.12 -1.22
C ALA A 136 -9.49 -8.88 0.04
N GLU A 137 -8.24 -9.32 -0.01
CA GLU A 137 -7.27 -9.08 1.05
C GLU A 137 -6.86 -7.61 1.08
N ASP A 138 -6.61 -7.05 2.27
CA ASP A 138 -6.17 -5.66 2.30
C ASP A 138 -4.79 -5.52 1.62
N PRO A 139 -4.45 -4.35 1.08
CA PRO A 139 -3.12 -4.10 0.54
C PRO A 139 -2.03 -4.12 1.62
N GLU A 140 -0.80 -4.44 1.23
CA GLU A 140 0.37 -4.32 2.09
C GLU A 140 1.10 -3.01 1.79
N CYS A 141 1.06 -2.06 2.74
CA CYS A 141 1.58 -0.71 2.53
C CYS A 141 2.89 -0.46 3.26
N THR A 142 3.79 0.29 2.62
CA THR A 142 5.03 0.81 3.20
C THR A 142 5.09 2.32 3.02
N VAL A 143 5.46 3.02 4.09
CA VAL A 143 5.72 4.46 4.06
C VAL A 143 7.22 4.66 4.20
N TYR A 144 7.83 5.37 3.25
CA TYR A 144 9.22 5.76 3.38
C TYR A 144 9.26 7.16 3.96
N PRO A 145 9.97 7.39 5.09
CA PRO A 145 10.17 8.75 5.58
C PRO A 145 10.95 9.49 4.50
N GLY A 146 10.25 10.31 3.73
CA GLY A 146 10.85 11.11 2.68
C GLY A 146 11.99 11.94 3.26
N VAL A 147 13.12 11.92 2.56
CA VAL A 147 14.17 12.95 2.58
C VAL A 147 13.50 14.32 2.34
N GLY A 148 12.98 14.89 3.40
CA GLY A 148 12.11 16.06 3.37
C GLY A 148 11.76 16.61 4.76
N VAL A 149 12.07 15.89 5.84
CA VAL A 149 12.27 16.56 7.13
C VAL A 149 13.69 17.12 7.13
N VAL A 150 13.84 18.32 6.58
CA VAL A 150 15.00 19.15 6.90
C VAL A 150 15.11 19.22 8.43
N SER A 151 16.07 18.48 8.98
CA SER A 151 16.69 18.81 10.26
C SER A 151 17.28 20.21 10.10
N GLY A 152 16.49 21.23 10.40
CA GLY A 152 16.82 22.59 9.97
C GLY A 152 15.97 23.71 10.60
N VAL A 153 15.31 23.46 11.72
CA VAL A 153 14.93 24.53 12.67
C VAL A 153 15.52 24.23 14.04
N SER A 154 16.85 24.18 14.07
CA SER A 154 17.59 24.64 15.25
C SER A 154 17.84 26.13 15.07
N GLU A 155 16.77 26.93 14.97
CA GLU A 155 16.91 28.36 15.21
C GLU A 155 17.29 28.52 16.67
N GLY A 156 18.48 29.09 16.88
CA GLY A 156 19.04 29.30 18.19
C GLY A 156 18.07 30.03 19.10
N VAL A 157 17.61 29.33 20.12
CA VAL A 157 17.34 29.93 21.42
C VAL A 157 18.60 29.73 22.25
N ASP A 158 19.51 30.70 22.10
CA ASP A 158 20.52 31.00 23.09
C ASP A 158 19.80 31.39 24.39
N GLY A 159 19.99 30.57 25.43
CA GLY A 159 19.69 30.95 26.81
C GLY A 159 18.26 30.73 27.29
N ILE A 160 18.00 29.58 27.92
CA ILE A 160 17.22 29.55 29.17
C ILE A 160 17.84 28.50 30.10
N ASP A 161 18.95 28.88 30.74
CA ASP A 161 19.31 28.31 32.04
C ASP A 161 18.44 29.02 33.06
N GLY A 162 17.48 28.31 33.66
CA GLY A 162 16.51 28.93 34.55
C GLY A 162 15.37 28.00 34.91
N ALA A 163 15.64 27.09 35.85
CA ALA A 163 14.60 26.43 36.60
C ALA A 163 13.68 27.47 37.26
N VAL A 164 12.41 27.48 36.88
CA VAL A 164 11.34 28.06 37.70
C VAL A 164 10.23 27.02 37.75
N ALA A 165 10.13 26.38 38.91
CA ALA A 165 8.91 25.70 39.33
C ALA A 165 7.79 26.73 39.42
N ILE A 166 6.72 26.54 38.66
CA ILE A 166 5.40 27.04 39.04
C ILE A 166 4.43 25.87 38.93
N GLU A 167 3.76 25.67 40.05
CA GLU A 167 2.81 24.61 40.34
C GLU A 167 1.53 24.76 39.51
N ASP A 168 0.77 23.65 39.53
CA ASP A 168 -0.58 23.45 39.01
C ASP A 168 -0.75 23.20 37.50
N GLY A 169 -0.80 21.90 37.20
CA GLY A 169 -1.84 21.36 36.33
C GLY A 169 -1.39 20.99 34.93
N GLU A 170 -0.87 19.77 34.72
CA GLU A 170 -0.97 19.14 33.41
C GLU A 170 -0.86 17.61 33.43
N ALA A 171 -1.71 17.03 32.58
CA ALA A 171 -1.51 15.89 31.70
C ALA A 171 -0.75 14.65 32.19
N ARG A 172 -1.49 13.55 32.18
CA ARG A 172 -0.95 12.29 31.68
C ARG A 172 -1.01 12.31 30.16
N THR A 173 0.12 12.60 29.51
CA THR A 173 0.37 12.29 28.12
C THR A 173 0.54 10.79 27.96
N GLY A 174 -0.45 10.17 27.34
CA GLY A 174 -0.41 8.79 26.88
C GLY A 174 -1.24 8.66 25.61
N LEU A 175 -0.77 9.23 24.50
CA LEU A 175 -1.40 9.04 23.19
C LEU A 175 -0.65 7.94 22.44
N SER A 176 -1.11 6.71 22.65
CA SER A 176 -0.83 5.57 21.77
C SER A 176 -1.73 5.70 20.55
N VAL A 177 -1.17 5.94 19.37
CA VAL A 177 -1.93 5.83 18.10
C VAL A 177 -1.67 4.44 17.52
N SER A 178 -2.59 3.54 17.87
CA SER A 178 -2.94 2.37 17.06
C SER A 178 -3.67 2.88 15.81
N GLY A 179 -3.34 2.31 14.64
CA GLY A 179 -3.52 2.91 13.32
C GLY A 179 -4.96 3.26 12.88
N PRO A 180 -5.12 3.96 11.74
CA PRO A 180 -6.43 4.36 11.26
C PRO A 180 -7.04 3.32 10.31
N ALA A 181 -8.30 2.98 10.61
CA ALA A 181 -9.32 2.64 9.62
C ALA A 181 -9.48 3.81 8.61
N PRO A 182 -9.98 3.57 7.39
CA PRO A 182 -10.14 4.64 6.41
C PRO A 182 -11.20 5.66 6.87
N ILE A 183 -10.74 6.86 7.24
CA ILE A 183 -11.60 8.02 7.47
C ILE A 183 -11.75 8.73 6.12
N ALA A 184 -12.84 8.41 5.43
CA ALA A 184 -13.40 9.29 4.42
C ALA A 184 -13.91 10.55 5.13
N GLY A 185 -13.20 11.66 4.97
CA GLY A 185 -13.70 12.98 5.34
C GLY A 185 -12.68 13.86 6.07
N LEU A 186 -12.48 15.04 5.48
CA LEU A 186 -11.83 16.22 6.04
C LEU A 186 -10.31 16.14 6.22
N ILE A 187 -9.57 16.76 5.29
CA ILE A 187 -8.80 18.00 5.54
C ILE A 187 -8.52 18.65 4.17
N SER A 188 -9.28 19.70 3.87
CA SER A 188 -8.87 20.77 2.97
C SER A 188 -8.02 21.74 3.80
N VAL A 189 -6.69 21.62 3.79
CA VAL A 189 -5.79 22.69 4.25
C VAL A 189 -4.48 22.67 3.46
N LEU A 190 -4.33 23.69 2.61
CA LEU A 190 -3.08 24.38 2.28
C LEU A 190 -2.03 23.68 1.38
N VAL A 191 -2.19 23.82 0.06
CA VAL A 191 -1.05 23.90 -0.88
C VAL A 191 -1.27 25.10 -1.81
N ILE A 192 -0.94 26.31 -1.33
CA ILE A 192 -0.75 27.50 -2.16
C ILE A 192 0.66 28.02 -1.85
N ALA A 193 1.70 27.46 -2.48
CA ALA A 193 3.00 28.11 -2.66
C ALA A 193 3.98 27.20 -3.44
N ALA A 194 3.72 26.90 -4.72
CA ALA A 194 4.78 26.32 -5.57
C ALA A 194 4.65 26.65 -7.08
N ALA A 195 3.77 27.56 -7.50
CA ALA A 195 3.62 27.91 -8.92
C ALA A 195 4.23 29.27 -9.31
N ALA A 196 4.64 30.12 -8.35
CA ALA A 196 5.10 31.48 -8.64
C ALA A 196 6.62 31.61 -8.92
N VAL A 197 7.43 30.60 -8.58
CA VAL A 197 8.91 30.72 -8.70
C VAL A 197 9.43 30.30 -10.07
N LEU A 198 8.66 29.56 -10.89
CA LEU A 198 9.15 29.06 -12.17
C LEU A 198 8.99 30.02 -13.37
N MET A 199 8.20 31.10 -13.26
CA MET A 199 8.02 32.06 -14.37
C MET A 199 8.99 33.25 -14.37
N VAL A 200 9.77 33.46 -13.31
CA VAL A 200 10.72 34.60 -13.26
C VAL A 200 12.05 34.29 -13.97
N ARG A 201 12.39 33.02 -14.24
CA ARG A 201 13.68 32.66 -14.87
C ARG A 201 13.68 32.47 -16.39
N TYR A 202 12.54 32.53 -17.07
CA TYR A 202 12.49 32.34 -18.54
C TYR A 202 12.31 33.63 -19.36
N GLY A 203 12.31 34.80 -18.73
CA GLY A 203 12.08 36.09 -19.42
C GLY A 203 13.32 36.85 -19.90
N SER A 204 14.55 36.38 -19.68
CA SER A 204 15.76 37.22 -19.86
C SER A 204 16.76 36.72 -20.92
N LEU A 205 16.31 36.02 -21.95
CA LEU A 205 17.20 35.47 -23.02
C LEU A 205 16.71 35.77 -24.45
N GLN A 206 16.03 36.89 -24.69
CA GLN A 206 15.63 37.30 -26.05
C GLN A 206 15.85 38.79 -26.35
N ASP A 207 17.01 39.33 -25.94
CA ASP A 207 17.57 40.55 -26.57
C ASP A 207 19.02 40.27 -27.01
#